data_AF-A0A6C1NKT0-F1
#
_entry.id   AF-A0A6C1NKT0-F1
#
_cell.length_a   1.000
_cell.length_b   1.000
_cell.length_c   1.000
_cell.angle_alpha   90.00
_cell.angle_beta   90.00
_cell.angle_gamma   90.00
#
_symmetry.space_group_name_H-M   'P 1'
#
loop_
_entity.id
_entity.type
_entity.pdbx_description
1 polymer ?
#
loop_
_entity_poly.entity_id
_entity_poly.type
_entity_poly.pdbx_seq_one_letter_code
_entity_poly.pdbx_strand_id
1 'polypeptide(L)'
;MPRPTSARGRGPPRPPMPNRLPTAMPIVLYRVDERLIHGQVTVGWGSVLHPRRYVVVDDELAESDWEVELYRLGVPDDARADFLSVEEARDSLDSLRAAPEDTVLLTRSLEVMARLGRGGGLRDREVNVGGLHSAPGRTRVLAYVHLGPADRDAIRELMAGGTQVIARDLPGTARVPGAALLEEADPR
;
A
#
# COMPACT_ATOMS: atom_id res chain seq x y z
N MET A 1 -8.56 -32.07 -64.08
CA MET A 1 -9.86 -32.05 -63.36
C MET A 1 -9.59 -31.90 -61.86
N PRO A 2 -10.26 -30.97 -61.15
CA PRO A 2 -9.88 -30.56 -59.81
C PRO A 2 -10.53 -31.41 -58.70
N ARG A 3 -9.86 -31.47 -57.55
CA ARG A 3 -10.34 -32.11 -56.29
C ARG A 3 -11.41 -31.25 -55.60
N PRO A 4 -12.40 -31.84 -54.92
CA PRO A 4 -13.34 -31.08 -54.09
C PRO A 4 -12.71 -30.70 -52.74
N THR A 5 -12.78 -29.40 -52.42
CA THR A 5 -12.40 -28.80 -51.14
C THR A 5 -13.52 -28.99 -50.11
N SER A 6 -13.16 -29.51 -48.92
CA SER A 6 -14.08 -29.67 -47.79
C SER A 6 -14.41 -28.32 -47.14
N ALA A 7 -15.68 -27.93 -47.14
CA ALA A 7 -16.18 -26.80 -46.38
C ALA A 7 -16.25 -27.17 -44.87
N ARG A 8 -15.44 -26.52 -44.03
CA ARG A 8 -15.57 -26.59 -42.57
C ARG A 8 -16.66 -25.62 -42.13
N GLY A 9 -17.78 -26.17 -41.64
CA GLY A 9 -18.85 -25.40 -41.00
C GLY A 9 -18.36 -24.73 -39.72
N ARG A 10 -18.69 -23.45 -39.54
CA ARG A 10 -18.45 -22.72 -38.28
C ARG A 10 -19.49 -23.19 -37.28
N GLY A 11 -19.05 -23.74 -36.15
CA GLY A 11 -19.92 -24.06 -35.02
C GLY A 11 -20.57 -22.79 -34.43
N PRO A 12 -21.66 -22.94 -33.66
CA PRO A 12 -22.39 -21.79 -33.11
C PRO A 12 -21.49 -20.94 -32.21
N PRO A 13 -21.75 -19.61 -32.12
CA PRO A 13 -20.98 -18.72 -31.26
C PRO A 13 -21.09 -19.17 -29.81
N ARG A 14 -19.95 -19.17 -29.10
CA ARG A 14 -19.92 -19.44 -27.66
C ARG A 14 -20.79 -18.41 -26.93
N PRO A 15 -21.57 -18.81 -25.92
CA PRO A 15 -22.31 -17.85 -25.10
C PRO A 15 -21.33 -16.89 -24.42
N PRO A 16 -21.72 -15.61 -24.22
CA PRO A 16 -20.90 -14.67 -23.48
C PRO A 16 -20.62 -15.22 -22.08
N MET A 17 -19.37 -15.15 -21.65
CA MET A 17 -19.01 -15.52 -20.28
C MET A 17 -19.70 -14.55 -19.31
N PRO A 18 -20.23 -15.03 -18.18
CA PRO A 18 -20.85 -14.14 -17.20
C PRO A 18 -19.82 -13.10 -16.73
N ASN A 19 -20.22 -11.83 -16.75
CA ASN A 19 -19.46 -10.73 -16.18
C ASN A 19 -19.20 -11.05 -14.70
N ARG A 20 -17.94 -11.35 -14.37
CA ARG A 20 -17.52 -11.51 -12.98
C ARG A 20 -17.51 -10.10 -12.40
N LEU A 21 -18.52 -9.75 -11.61
CA LEU A 21 -18.47 -8.54 -10.78
C LEU A 21 -17.15 -8.59 -9.99
N PRO A 22 -16.31 -7.53 -10.01
CA PRO A 22 -15.03 -7.58 -9.32
C PRO A 22 -15.28 -7.80 -7.82
N THR A 23 -14.67 -8.87 -7.30
CA THR A 23 -14.46 -9.08 -5.86
C THR A 23 -13.49 -8.00 -5.39
N ALA A 24 -14.01 -6.81 -5.09
CA ALA A 24 -13.20 -5.61 -4.88
C ALA A 24 -12.16 -5.81 -3.76
N MET A 25 -10.88 -5.70 -4.10
CA MET A 25 -9.79 -5.43 -3.15
C MET A 25 -8.88 -4.30 -3.67
N PRO A 26 -9.40 -3.08 -3.82
CA PRO A 26 -8.73 -2.05 -4.59
C PRO A 26 -7.74 -1.20 -3.79
N ILE A 27 -7.58 -1.41 -2.48
CA ILE A 27 -6.33 -1.04 -1.80
C ILE A 27 -5.53 -2.33 -1.59
N VAL A 28 -4.50 -2.51 -2.40
CA VAL A 28 -3.67 -3.73 -2.43
C VAL A 28 -2.49 -3.67 -1.47
N LEU A 29 -2.14 -2.47 -0.99
CA LEU A 29 -1.06 -2.26 -0.02
C LEU A 29 -1.31 -1.00 0.81
N TYR A 30 -1.32 -1.15 2.13
CA TYR A 30 -1.16 -0.05 3.08
C TYR A 30 0.30 -0.08 3.54
N ARG A 31 1.08 0.96 3.27
CA ARG A 31 2.51 0.99 3.57
C ARG A 31 2.91 2.25 4.32
N VAL A 32 3.69 2.07 5.37
CA VAL A 32 4.38 3.16 6.07
C VAL A 32 5.81 3.25 5.56
N ASP A 33 6.18 4.37 4.96
CA ASP A 33 7.53 4.63 4.46
C ASP A 33 7.80 6.13 4.45
N GLU A 34 8.84 6.57 5.16
CA GLU A 34 9.14 8.00 5.30
C GLU A 34 9.47 8.70 3.98
N ARG A 35 9.92 7.94 2.97
CA ARG A 35 10.23 8.47 1.63
C ARG A 35 9.03 8.46 0.69
N LEU A 36 7.87 7.97 1.14
CA LEU A 36 6.63 7.93 0.37
C LEU A 36 6.83 7.28 -1.02
N ILE A 37 6.72 8.05 -2.11
CA ILE A 37 6.93 7.55 -3.48
C ILE A 37 8.43 7.53 -3.79
N HIS A 38 8.99 6.33 -3.93
CA HIS A 38 10.38 6.09 -4.34
C HIS A 38 10.55 4.69 -4.94
N GLY A 39 11.78 4.36 -5.38
CA GLY A 39 12.05 3.13 -6.14
C GLY A 39 11.63 1.81 -5.47
N GLN A 40 11.69 1.65 -4.14
CA GLN A 40 11.18 0.39 -3.54
C GLN A 40 9.66 0.29 -3.66
N VAL A 41 8.96 1.43 -3.63
CA VAL A 41 7.51 1.48 -3.78
C VAL A 41 7.11 1.31 -5.24
N THR A 42 7.62 2.15 -6.14
CA THR A 42 7.14 2.18 -7.53
C THR A 42 7.73 1.09 -8.41
N VAL A 43 8.99 0.69 -8.18
CA VAL A 43 9.62 -0.41 -8.91
C VAL A 43 9.50 -1.72 -8.13
N GLY A 44 9.91 -1.71 -6.86
CA GLY A 44 9.92 -2.91 -6.02
C GLY A 44 8.53 -3.50 -5.83
N TRP A 45 7.61 -2.76 -5.22
CA TRP A 45 6.22 -3.18 -5.04
C TRP A 45 5.40 -3.05 -6.32
N GLY A 46 5.61 -2.00 -7.11
CA GLY A 46 4.87 -1.77 -8.35
C GLY A 46 5.04 -2.88 -9.40
N SER A 47 6.22 -3.52 -9.50
CA SER A 47 6.43 -4.65 -10.42
C SER A 47 5.67 -5.94 -10.07
N VAL A 48 5.17 -6.04 -8.83
CA VAL A 48 4.40 -7.21 -8.38
C VAL A 48 2.92 -6.87 -8.29
N LEU A 49 2.60 -5.69 -7.74
CA LEU A 49 1.22 -5.28 -7.48
C LEU A 49 0.56 -4.57 -8.68
N HIS A 50 1.34 -4.02 -9.60
CA HIS A 50 0.86 -3.26 -10.77
C HIS A 50 -0.23 -2.21 -10.44
N PRO A 51 -0.04 -1.39 -9.39
CA PRO A 51 -1.06 -0.42 -8.99
C PRO A 51 -1.20 0.67 -10.05
N ARG A 52 -2.44 1.08 -10.29
CA ARG A 52 -2.73 2.22 -11.19
C ARG A 52 -2.95 3.53 -10.42
N ARG A 53 -2.96 3.44 -9.09
CA ARG A 53 -3.14 4.58 -8.20
C ARG A 53 -2.23 4.50 -6.99
N TYR A 54 -1.65 5.62 -6.63
CA TYR A 54 -0.96 5.84 -5.35
C TYR A 54 -1.73 6.90 -4.58
N VAL A 55 -2.02 6.64 -3.31
CA VAL A 55 -2.63 7.62 -2.41
C VAL A 55 -1.64 7.89 -1.30
N VAL A 56 -1.14 9.12 -1.24
CA VAL A 56 -0.23 9.58 -0.21
C VAL A 56 -1.04 10.35 0.82
N VAL A 57 -0.99 9.90 2.07
CA VAL A 57 -1.73 10.54 3.17
C VAL A 57 -0.72 11.23 4.08
N ASP A 58 -0.70 12.55 4.03
CA ASP A 58 0.22 13.43 4.77
C ASP A 58 -0.30 14.87 4.74
N ASP A 59 -0.68 15.40 5.91
CA ASP A 59 -1.38 16.69 6.04
C ASP A 59 -0.53 17.86 5.50
N GLU A 60 0.78 17.87 5.79
CA GLU A 60 1.69 18.94 5.35
C GLU A 60 1.94 18.88 3.84
N LEU A 61 2.15 17.67 3.30
CA LEU A 61 2.41 17.48 1.88
C LEU A 61 1.17 17.82 1.03
N ALA A 62 -0.04 17.52 1.51
CA ALA A 62 -1.28 17.83 0.80
C ALA A 62 -1.47 19.34 0.56
N GLU A 63 -0.85 20.19 1.39
CA GLU A 63 -0.89 21.66 1.27
C GLU A 63 0.28 22.25 0.43
N SER A 64 1.24 21.42 0.00
CA SER A 64 2.48 21.86 -0.65
C SER A 64 2.52 21.50 -2.13
N ASP A 65 2.05 22.40 -2.99
CA ASP A 65 2.01 22.22 -4.46
C ASP A 65 3.37 21.78 -5.04
N TRP A 66 4.46 22.38 -4.55
CA TRP A 66 5.81 22.08 -5.03
C TRP A 66 6.26 20.67 -4.65
N GLU A 67 6.01 20.23 -3.41
CA GLU A 67 6.39 18.87 -3.00
C GLU A 67 5.52 17.82 -3.68
N VAL A 68 4.23 18.10 -3.87
CA VAL A 68 3.31 17.24 -4.64
C VAL A 68 3.83 17.00 -6.05
N GLU A 69 4.25 18.06 -6.75
CA GLU A 69 4.84 17.95 -8.09
C GLU A 69 6.11 17.09 -8.08
N LEU A 70 6.97 17.23 -7.07
CA LEU A 70 8.17 16.40 -6.96
C LEU A 70 7.84 14.92 -6.80
N TYR A 71 6.86 14.56 -5.96
CA TYR A 71 6.48 13.16 -5.80
C TYR A 71 5.82 12.57 -7.05
N ARG A 72 5.08 13.38 -7.83
CA ARG A 72 4.49 12.96 -9.10
C ARG A 72 5.54 12.52 -10.12
N LEU A 73 6.73 13.13 -10.12
CA LEU A 73 7.84 12.71 -10.99
C LEU A 73 8.32 11.26 -10.72
N GLY A 74 8.05 10.72 -9.53
CA GLY A 74 8.39 9.35 -9.17
C GLY A 74 7.34 8.31 -9.57
N VAL A 75 6.18 8.75 -10.08
CA VAL A 75 5.04 7.89 -10.42
C VAL A 75 5.16 7.40 -11.87
N PRO A 76 4.92 6.11 -12.15
CA PRO A 76 4.87 5.59 -13.52
C PRO A 76 3.80 6.26 -14.40
N ASP A 77 4.07 6.40 -15.70
CA ASP A 77 3.17 7.06 -16.68
C ASP A 77 1.77 6.43 -16.78
N ASP A 78 1.63 5.15 -16.44
CA ASP A 78 0.38 4.39 -16.49
C ASP A 78 -0.40 4.40 -15.15
N ALA A 79 0.11 5.13 -14.16
CA ALA A 79 -0.46 5.31 -12.84
C ALA A 79 -0.65 6.79 -12.48
N ARG A 80 -1.48 7.06 -11.47
CA ARG A 80 -1.70 8.41 -10.92
C ARG A 80 -1.40 8.46 -9.42
N ALA A 81 -1.13 9.66 -8.91
CA ALA A 81 -0.97 9.90 -7.48
C ALA A 81 -1.91 11.00 -6.97
N ASP A 82 -2.62 10.69 -5.89
CA ASP A 82 -3.41 11.63 -5.11
C ASP A 82 -2.76 11.86 -3.74
N PHE A 83 -2.88 13.07 -3.24
CA PHE A 83 -2.32 13.51 -1.97
C PHE A 83 -3.47 14.03 -1.12
N LEU A 84 -3.66 13.44 0.05
CA LEU A 84 -4.80 13.69 0.92
C LEU A 84 -4.32 14.01 2.33
N SER A 85 -5.06 14.85 3.04
CA SER A 85 -5.02 14.88 4.50
C SER A 85 -5.52 13.56 5.08
N VAL A 86 -5.22 13.34 6.37
CA VAL A 86 -5.70 12.17 7.10
C VAL A 86 -7.22 12.12 7.14
N GLU A 87 -7.87 13.27 7.35
CA GLU A 87 -9.32 13.38 7.42
C GLU A 87 -9.96 13.06 6.06
N GLU A 88 -9.47 13.63 4.96
CA GLU A 88 -9.96 13.31 3.61
C GLU A 88 -9.75 11.84 3.25
N ALA A 89 -8.60 11.27 3.63
CA ALA A 89 -8.31 9.86 3.41
C ALA A 89 -9.28 8.96 4.20
N ARG A 90 -9.59 9.29 5.46
CA ARG A 90 -10.57 8.57 6.29
C ARG A 90 -11.96 8.58 5.66
N ASP A 91 -12.40 9.73 5.17
CA ASP A 91 -13.70 9.89 4.51
C ASP A 91 -13.75 9.16 3.15
N SER A 92 -12.60 9.01 2.50
CA SER A 92 -12.48 8.35 1.20
C SER A 92 -12.19 6.85 1.29
N LEU A 93 -11.93 6.27 2.47
CA LEU A 93 -11.50 4.86 2.58
C LEU A 93 -12.45 3.87 1.91
N ASP A 94 -13.76 4.03 2.09
CA ASP A 94 -14.75 3.12 1.52
C ASP A 94 -14.85 3.26 0.00
N SER A 95 -14.73 4.49 -0.52
CA SER A 95 -14.72 4.72 -1.97
C SER A 95 -13.44 4.18 -2.61
N LEU A 96 -12.29 4.37 -1.95
CA LEU A 96 -11.03 3.78 -2.35
C LEU A 96 -11.10 2.25 -2.38
N ARG A 97 -11.79 1.64 -1.40
CA ARG A 97 -12.06 0.19 -1.29
C ARG A 97 -13.09 -0.36 -2.26
N ALA A 98 -13.84 0.49 -2.94
CA ALA A 98 -14.77 0.11 -3.97
C ALA A 98 -14.29 0.47 -5.39
N ALA A 99 -13.14 1.15 -5.49
CA ALA A 99 -12.59 1.61 -6.76
C ALA A 99 -12.27 0.42 -7.71
N PRO A 100 -12.27 0.64 -9.03
CA PRO A 100 -11.95 -0.41 -9.99
C PRO A 100 -10.44 -0.64 -10.17
N GLU A 101 -9.60 0.24 -9.61
CA GLU A 101 -8.16 0.28 -9.84
C GLU A 101 -7.38 -0.08 -8.57
N ASP A 102 -6.30 -0.86 -8.74
CA ASP A 102 -5.43 -1.25 -7.64
C ASP A 102 -4.67 -0.02 -7.11
N THR A 103 -4.80 0.21 -5.81
CA THR A 103 -4.27 1.37 -5.09
C THR A 103 -3.22 0.96 -4.06
N VAL A 104 -2.11 1.66 -4.04
CA VAL A 104 -1.15 1.66 -2.92
C VAL A 104 -1.40 2.89 -2.07
N LEU A 105 -1.71 2.71 -0.78
CA LEU A 105 -1.84 3.79 0.19
C LEU A 105 -0.56 3.91 1.00
N LEU A 106 0.00 5.12 1.06
CA LEU A 106 1.25 5.46 1.70
C LEU A 106 1.02 6.45 2.83
N THR A 107 1.67 6.23 3.97
CA THR A 107 1.83 7.25 5.03
C THR A 107 3.30 7.42 5.34
N ARG A 108 3.69 8.64 5.73
CA ARG A 108 5.07 8.95 6.12
C ARG A 108 5.44 8.32 7.46
N SER A 109 4.48 8.23 8.38
CA SER A 109 4.69 7.74 9.75
C SER A 109 3.66 6.69 10.18
N LEU A 110 4.02 5.93 11.22
CA LEU A 110 3.12 4.99 11.88
C LEU A 110 1.99 5.72 12.60
N GLU A 111 2.24 6.91 13.12
CA GLU A 111 1.22 7.74 13.78
C GLU A 111 0.09 8.11 12.81
N VAL A 112 0.43 8.56 11.60
CA VAL A 112 -0.55 8.87 10.55
C VAL A 112 -1.36 7.63 10.17
N MET A 113 -0.71 6.48 10.04
CA MET A 113 -1.41 5.21 9.77
C MET A 113 -2.33 4.80 10.93
N ALA A 114 -1.89 4.98 12.19
CA ALA A 114 -2.71 4.73 13.37
C ALA A 114 -3.92 5.67 13.40
N ARG A 115 -3.74 6.96 13.13
CA ARG A 115 -4.84 7.92 12.95
C ARG A 115 -5.82 7.45 11.88
N LEU A 116 -5.37 6.92 10.74
CA LEU A 116 -6.24 6.35 9.71
C LEU A 116 -6.99 5.09 10.22
N GLY A 117 -6.35 4.27 11.05
CA GLY A 117 -6.92 3.07 11.66
C GLY A 117 -7.96 3.30 12.75
N ARG A 118 -7.97 4.47 13.40
CA ARG A 118 -8.93 4.80 14.49
C ARG A 118 -10.38 4.63 14.04
N GLY A 119 -11.23 4.15 14.96
CA GLY A 119 -12.63 3.84 14.65
C GLY A 119 -12.83 2.55 13.85
N GLY A 120 -11.78 1.72 13.70
CA GLY A 120 -11.83 0.48 12.93
C GLY A 120 -11.58 0.67 11.44
N GLY A 121 -11.08 1.84 11.04
CA GLY A 121 -10.80 2.18 9.64
C GLY A 121 -9.91 1.14 8.96
N LEU A 122 -8.99 0.48 9.67
CA LEU A 122 -8.08 -0.55 9.14
C LEU A 122 -8.31 -1.95 9.73
N ARG A 123 -9.47 -2.21 10.34
CA ARG A 123 -9.78 -3.55 10.86
C ARG A 123 -9.73 -4.60 9.76
N ASP A 124 -9.13 -5.75 10.09
CA ASP A 124 -8.91 -6.88 9.17
C ASP A 124 -8.03 -6.53 7.96
N ARG A 125 -7.19 -5.49 8.08
CA ARG A 125 -6.20 -5.09 7.06
C ARG A 125 -4.79 -5.37 7.51
N GLU A 126 -3.91 -5.54 6.54
CA GLU A 126 -2.46 -5.64 6.75
C GLU A 126 -1.81 -4.28 6.46
N VAL A 127 -1.02 -3.78 7.41
CA VAL A 127 -0.16 -2.60 7.27
C VAL A 127 1.29 -3.06 7.19
N ASN A 128 1.97 -2.66 6.12
CA ASN A 128 3.36 -2.94 5.85
C ASN A 128 4.27 -1.79 6.30
N VAL A 129 5.13 -2.01 7.29
CA VAL A 129 6.20 -1.09 7.68
C VAL A 129 7.40 -1.28 6.77
N GLY A 130 7.63 -0.29 5.93
CA GLY A 130 8.53 -0.37 4.79
C GLY A 130 9.88 0.28 4.96
N GLY A 131 9.92 1.43 5.62
CA GLY A 131 11.12 2.25 5.75
C GLY A 131 10.95 3.35 6.80
N LEU A 132 11.56 3.18 7.97
CA LEU A 132 11.63 4.18 9.03
C LEU A 132 13.10 4.40 9.40
N HIS A 133 13.61 5.61 9.19
CA HIS A 133 15.03 5.93 9.30
C HIS A 133 15.41 6.31 10.73
N SER A 134 16.72 6.26 10.97
CA SER A 134 17.30 6.68 12.24
C SER A 134 16.99 8.15 12.51
N ALA A 135 16.56 8.43 13.73
CA ALA A 135 16.35 9.77 14.26
C ALA A 135 16.69 9.74 15.76
N PRO A 136 16.99 10.90 16.40
CA PRO A 136 17.18 10.96 17.84
C PRO A 136 16.03 10.29 18.60
N GLY A 137 16.36 9.39 19.53
CA GLY A 137 15.36 8.64 20.30
C GLY A 137 14.80 7.38 19.61
N ARG A 138 15.21 7.08 18.36
CA ARG A 138 14.89 5.82 17.70
C ARG A 138 16.02 4.80 17.82
N THR A 139 15.62 3.55 18.02
CA THR A 139 16.51 2.38 18.06
C THR A 139 16.36 1.56 16.79
N ARG A 140 17.46 1.02 16.26
CA ARG A 140 17.42 0.13 15.09
C ARG A 140 16.77 -1.21 15.47
N VAL A 141 15.72 -1.59 14.75
CA VAL A 141 15.02 -2.88 14.91
C VAL A 141 15.26 -3.79 13.70
N LEU A 142 15.23 -3.22 12.50
CA LEU A 142 15.63 -3.88 11.25
C LEU A 142 16.60 -2.97 10.49
N ALA A 143 17.22 -3.48 9.42
CA ALA A 143 18.10 -2.66 8.58
C ALA A 143 17.42 -1.40 8.00
N TYR A 144 16.11 -1.48 7.78
CA TYR A 144 15.28 -0.43 7.20
C TYR A 144 14.22 0.12 8.17
N VAL A 145 14.24 -0.29 9.45
CA VAL A 145 13.27 0.16 10.46
C VAL A 145 13.98 0.54 11.75
N HIS A 146 13.88 1.82 12.10
CA HIS A 146 14.25 2.34 13.42
C HIS A 146 12.97 2.83 14.10
N LEU A 147 12.76 2.44 15.35
CA LEU A 147 11.56 2.75 16.12
C LEU A 147 11.91 3.49 17.40
N GLY A 148 11.18 4.57 17.67
CA GLY A 148 11.12 5.25 18.96
C GLY A 148 9.87 4.86 19.75
N PRO A 149 9.66 5.48 20.92
CA PRO A 149 8.49 5.20 21.76
C PRO A 149 7.15 5.42 21.02
N ALA A 150 6.99 6.57 20.35
CA ALA A 150 5.76 6.90 19.61
C ALA A 150 5.46 5.91 18.48
N ASP A 151 6.48 5.45 17.75
CA ASP A 151 6.31 4.45 16.70
C ASP A 151 5.82 3.11 17.28
N ARG A 152 6.36 2.69 18.43
CA ARG A 152 5.94 1.47 19.13
C ARG A 152 4.52 1.58 19.65
N ASP A 153 4.13 2.74 20.16
CA ASP A 153 2.76 2.99 20.62
C ASP A 153 1.76 2.97 19.46
N ALA A 154 2.11 3.55 18.31
CA ALA A 154 1.28 3.48 17.10
C ALA A 154 1.12 2.05 16.57
N ILE A 155 2.18 1.22 16.61
CA ILE A 155 2.07 -0.21 16.27
C ILE A 155 1.09 -0.92 17.21
N ARG A 156 1.18 -0.67 18.52
CA ARG A 156 0.26 -1.25 19.52
C ARG A 156 -1.18 -0.80 19.28
N GLU A 157 -1.40 0.48 18.98
CA GLU A 157 -2.72 1.03 18.65
C GLU A 157 -3.33 0.34 17.43
N LEU A 158 -2.56 0.21 16.35
CA LEU A 158 -3.00 -0.48 15.12
C LEU A 158 -3.39 -1.94 15.40
N MET A 159 -2.54 -2.67 16.12
CA MET A 159 -2.79 -4.06 16.48
C MET A 159 -4.02 -4.22 17.38
N ALA A 160 -4.18 -3.35 18.39
CA ALA A 160 -5.36 -3.34 19.25
C ALA A 160 -6.65 -3.03 18.47
N GLY A 161 -6.57 -2.26 17.37
CA GLY A 161 -7.67 -1.99 16.45
C GLY A 161 -8.07 -3.16 15.55
N GLY A 162 -7.33 -4.28 15.57
CA GLY A 162 -7.53 -5.42 14.68
C GLY A 162 -6.80 -5.31 13.34
N THR A 163 -5.77 -4.45 13.25
CA THR A 163 -4.89 -4.35 12.09
C THR A 163 -3.73 -5.33 12.24
N GLN A 164 -3.44 -6.12 11.21
CA GLN A 164 -2.22 -6.91 11.15
C GLN A 164 -1.04 -6.00 10.75
N VAL A 165 -0.08 -5.81 11.65
CA VAL A 165 1.15 -5.08 11.32
C VAL A 165 2.24 -6.07 10.93
N ILE A 166 2.93 -5.82 9.82
CA ILE A 166 4.12 -6.55 9.38
C ILE A 166 5.20 -5.58 8.92
N ALA A 167 6.47 -5.94 9.00
CA ALA A 167 7.56 -5.19 8.36
C ALA A 167 8.11 -5.95 7.15
N ARG A 168 8.25 -5.21 6.04
CA ARG A 168 8.81 -5.70 4.78
C ARG A 168 9.19 -4.53 3.85
N ASP A 169 10.47 -4.38 3.57
CA ASP A 169 10.97 -3.36 2.64
C ASP A 169 10.59 -3.66 1.18
N LEU A 170 10.74 -4.92 0.72
CA LEU A 170 10.48 -5.37 -0.66
C LEU A 170 9.69 -6.68 -0.74
N PRO A 171 8.98 -6.97 -1.84
CA PRO A 171 8.21 -8.22 -2.00
C PRO A 171 9.01 -9.52 -1.90
N GLY A 172 10.33 -9.47 -2.02
CA GLY A 172 11.22 -10.64 -1.91
C GLY A 172 11.79 -10.88 -0.51
N THR A 173 11.68 -9.92 0.43
CA THR A 173 12.32 -10.04 1.74
C THR A 173 11.47 -10.80 2.74
N ALA A 174 12.07 -11.27 3.83
CA ALA A 174 11.33 -11.99 4.87
C ALA A 174 10.26 -11.08 5.51
N ARG A 175 9.07 -11.63 5.74
CA ARG A 175 8.00 -10.95 6.47
C ARG A 175 8.29 -11.04 7.97
N VAL A 176 8.32 -9.90 8.66
CA VAL A 176 8.51 -9.84 10.12
C VAL A 176 7.18 -9.41 10.78
N PRO A 177 6.59 -10.21 11.68
CA PRO A 177 5.38 -9.81 12.39
C PRO A 177 5.59 -8.57 13.25
N GLY A 178 4.58 -7.70 13.33
CA GLY A 178 4.64 -6.46 14.12
C GLY A 178 4.98 -6.67 15.60
N ALA A 179 4.53 -7.79 16.19
CA ALA A 179 4.88 -8.17 17.56
C ALA A 179 6.41 -8.30 17.75
N ALA A 180 7.13 -8.87 16.78
CA ALA A 180 8.58 -9.00 16.83
C ALA A 180 9.31 -7.65 16.71
N LEU A 181 8.65 -6.63 16.15
CA LEU A 181 9.20 -5.27 16.11
C LEU A 181 9.15 -4.57 17.48
N LEU A 182 8.26 -5.03 18.36
CA LEU A 182 8.06 -4.48 19.69
C LEU A 182 8.99 -5.09 20.74
N GLU A 183 9.65 -6.20 20.41
CA GLU A 183 10.68 -6.79 21.27
C GLU A 183 11.81 -5.77 21.49
N GLU A 184 12.27 -5.69 22.74
CA GLU A 184 13.45 -4.88 23.04
C GLU A 184 14.67 -5.52 22.38
N ALA A 185 15.54 -4.69 21.80
CA ALA A 185 16.79 -5.20 21.27
C ALA A 185 17.60 -5.78 22.42
N ASP A 186 17.95 -7.07 22.33
CA ASP A 186 18.84 -7.74 23.27
C ASP A 186 20.14 -6.92 23.38
N PRO A 187 20.45 -6.34 24.56
CA PRO A 187 21.65 -5.54 24.76
C PRO A 187 22.86 -6.47 24.79
N ARG A 188 23.31 -6.91 23.61
CA ARG A 188 24.58 -7.63 23.41
C ARG A 188 25.71 -6.68 23.07
#